data_AF-A0A660PHF9-F1
#
_entry.id   AF-A0A660PHF9-F1
#
_cell.length_a   1.000
_cell.length_b   1.000
_cell.length_c   1.000
_cell.angle_alpha   90.00
_cell.angle_beta   90.00
_cell.angle_gamma   90.00
#
_symmetry.space_group_name_H-M   'P 1'
#
loop_
_entity.id
_entity.type
_entity.pdbx_description
1 polymer ?
#
loop_
_entity_poly.entity_id
_entity_poly.type
_entity_poly.pdbx_seq_one_letter_code
_entity_poly.pdbx_strand_id
1 'polypeptide(L)'
;PSFNNSDWHNEYPVGPNNRYVNHWAADYISFNNPDICYDDLTLVFDGNINIDFGLGIIRSLTSGYFSAYDIFPTDSYWMGDFPDFGDCYYITNMVAGLGGYGTANYSYAAETSTGIGNASLPGKDFSIGPLYPNPFNQSIQIRFSKLNGQDTKIEIFDICGRFVRKWNVPATENSGEILWDGKDFKGENIASGVYLFKISDGTNSRIIKGTLLK
;
A
#
# COMPACT_ATOMS: atom_id res chain seq x y z
N PRO A 1 -15.25 -7.27 -25.00
CA PRO A 1 -15.23 -6.08 -24.11
C PRO A 1 -14.61 -6.48 -22.77
N SER A 2 -13.33 -6.14 -22.56
CA SER A 2 -12.50 -6.61 -21.44
C SER A 2 -12.71 -5.82 -20.14
N PHE A 3 -13.75 -4.99 -20.06
CA PHE A 3 -14.07 -4.20 -18.87
C PHE A 3 -15.35 -4.73 -18.23
N ASN A 4 -15.30 -5.08 -16.93
CA ASN A 4 -16.44 -5.66 -16.22
C ASN A 4 -17.31 -4.56 -15.60
N ASN A 5 -16.70 -3.58 -14.91
CA ASN A 5 -17.40 -2.48 -14.25
C ASN A 5 -16.65 -1.15 -14.40
N SER A 6 -17.42 -0.06 -14.51
CA SER A 6 -16.90 1.30 -14.46
C SER A 6 -17.68 2.20 -13.51
N ASP A 7 -16.99 2.92 -12.64
CA ASP A 7 -17.59 3.92 -11.75
C ASP A 7 -16.96 5.30 -11.95
N TRP A 8 -17.76 6.35 -11.76
CA TRP A 8 -17.35 7.75 -11.79
C TRP A 8 -17.80 8.47 -10.52
N HIS A 9 -16.86 9.07 -9.81
CA HIS A 9 -17.10 9.80 -8.57
C HIS A 9 -16.68 11.25 -8.70
N ASN A 10 -17.63 12.17 -8.50
CA ASN A 10 -17.39 13.62 -8.46
C ASN A 10 -17.69 14.22 -7.06
N GLU A 11 -18.14 13.39 -6.13
CA GLU A 11 -18.51 13.76 -4.76
C GLU A 11 -17.73 12.88 -3.78
N TYR A 12 -17.35 13.45 -2.64
CA TYR A 12 -16.51 12.80 -1.63
C TYR A 12 -17.11 13.04 -0.23
N PRO A 13 -16.91 12.13 0.74
CA PRO A 13 -16.11 10.91 0.65
C PRO A 13 -16.79 9.78 -0.14
N VAL A 14 -15.98 8.94 -0.77
CA VAL A 14 -16.37 7.69 -1.41
C VAL A 14 -16.06 6.56 -0.43
N GLY A 15 -17.09 6.00 0.21
CA GLY A 15 -16.95 4.96 1.25
C GLY A 15 -17.25 3.55 0.72
N PRO A 16 -16.85 2.48 1.44
CA PRO A 16 -16.31 1.26 0.82
C PRO A 16 -17.23 0.62 -0.20
N ASN A 17 -16.75 0.61 -1.44
CA ASN A 17 -17.39 -0.10 -2.54
C ASN A 17 -16.71 -1.44 -2.72
N ASN A 18 -17.37 -2.50 -2.26
CA ASN A 18 -16.92 -3.86 -2.46
C ASN A 18 -17.22 -4.31 -3.88
N ARG A 19 -16.20 -4.81 -4.56
CA ARG A 19 -16.18 -5.20 -5.95
C ARG A 19 -15.57 -6.57 -6.11
N TYR A 20 -15.86 -7.16 -7.26
CA TYR A 20 -15.35 -8.46 -7.64
C TYR A 20 -14.91 -8.39 -9.11
N VAL A 21 -13.71 -8.89 -9.38
CA VAL A 21 -13.10 -8.89 -10.72
C VAL A 21 -12.69 -10.30 -11.11
N ASN A 22 -12.99 -10.68 -12.36
CA ASN A 22 -12.59 -11.95 -12.96
C ASN A 22 -11.25 -11.78 -13.70
N HIS A 23 -10.50 -12.88 -13.85
CA HIS A 23 -9.22 -12.89 -14.57
C HIS A 23 -9.24 -12.41 -16.03
N TRP A 24 -10.40 -12.46 -16.69
CA TRP A 24 -10.56 -12.02 -18.08
C TRP A 24 -11.01 -10.56 -18.19
N ALA A 25 -11.11 -9.83 -17.07
CA ALA A 25 -11.63 -8.48 -17.04
C ALA A 25 -10.76 -7.51 -16.22
N ALA A 26 -10.99 -6.22 -16.46
CA ALA A 26 -10.51 -5.13 -15.63
C ALA A 26 -11.68 -4.22 -15.25
N ASP A 27 -11.59 -3.60 -14.08
CA ASP A 27 -12.48 -2.55 -13.64
C ASP A 27 -11.80 -1.18 -13.81
N TYR A 28 -12.59 -0.16 -14.12
CA TYR A 28 -12.11 1.21 -14.35
C TYR A 28 -12.88 2.18 -13.45
N ILE A 29 -12.21 2.80 -12.48
CA ILE A 29 -12.86 3.69 -11.51
C ILE A 29 -12.20 5.05 -11.60
N SER A 30 -12.99 6.09 -11.78
CA SER A 30 -12.51 7.46 -11.96
C SER A 30 -13.04 8.34 -10.84
N PHE A 31 -12.13 9.12 -10.28
CA PHE A 31 -12.35 10.08 -9.22
C PHE A 31 -12.00 11.44 -9.79
N ASN A 32 -12.97 12.35 -9.89
CA ASN A 32 -12.76 13.71 -10.38
C ASN A 32 -13.06 14.68 -9.23
N ASN A 33 -12.08 15.47 -8.84
CA ASN A 33 -12.29 16.51 -7.85
C ASN A 33 -11.61 17.82 -8.28
N PRO A 34 -12.38 18.79 -8.80
CA PRO A 34 -11.84 20.09 -9.18
C PRO A 34 -11.29 20.90 -8.01
N ASP A 35 -11.88 20.70 -6.83
CA ASP A 35 -11.82 21.66 -5.73
C ASP A 35 -10.85 21.22 -4.63
N ILE A 36 -10.21 20.05 -4.77
CA ILE A 36 -9.44 19.41 -3.71
C ILE A 36 -8.07 18.98 -4.22
N CYS A 37 -7.06 19.53 -3.57
CA CYS A 37 -5.66 19.32 -3.90
C CYS A 37 -5.09 17.98 -3.41
N TYR A 38 -5.78 17.30 -2.50
CA TYR A 38 -5.30 16.07 -1.86
C TYR A 38 -6.47 15.11 -1.63
N ASP A 39 -6.45 13.98 -2.35
CA ASP A 39 -7.34 12.85 -2.16
C ASP A 39 -6.60 11.64 -1.58
N ASP A 40 -7.08 11.18 -0.43
CA ASP A 40 -6.61 9.95 0.19
C ASP A 40 -7.44 8.80 -0.39
N LEU A 41 -6.88 8.11 -1.39
CA LEU A 41 -7.47 6.89 -1.93
C LEU A 41 -6.92 5.70 -1.14
N THR A 42 -7.82 4.94 -0.53
CA THR A 42 -7.52 3.70 0.19
C THR A 42 -8.05 2.52 -0.62
N LEU A 43 -7.22 1.49 -0.81
CA LEU A 43 -7.69 0.20 -1.36
C LEU A 43 -7.41 -0.94 -0.40
N VAL A 44 -8.38 -1.83 -0.34
CA VAL A 44 -8.30 -3.08 0.40
C VAL A 44 -8.56 -4.21 -0.57
N PHE A 45 -7.66 -5.18 -0.63
CA PHE A 45 -7.79 -6.31 -1.52
C PHE A 45 -7.88 -7.61 -0.72
N ASP A 46 -8.88 -8.43 -1.04
CA ASP A 46 -9.01 -9.79 -0.52
C ASP A 46 -8.94 -10.78 -1.70
N GLY A 47 -7.70 -11.22 -1.98
CA GLY A 47 -7.42 -12.22 -2.99
C GLY A 47 -6.79 -13.47 -2.40
N ASN A 48 -7.11 -14.61 -3.01
CA ASN A 48 -6.48 -15.88 -2.70
C ASN A 48 -4.98 -15.83 -3.06
N ILE A 49 -4.15 -16.53 -2.29
CA ILE A 49 -2.67 -16.48 -2.27
C ILE A 49 -1.95 -16.86 -3.59
N ASN A 50 -2.68 -17.10 -4.67
CA ASN A 50 -2.15 -17.56 -5.96
C ASN A 50 -2.67 -16.73 -7.16
N ILE A 51 -3.11 -15.48 -6.93
CA ILE A 51 -3.70 -14.65 -7.98
C ILE A 51 -2.83 -13.40 -8.18
N ASP A 52 -2.23 -13.27 -9.36
CA ASP A 52 -1.53 -12.05 -9.79
C ASP A 52 -2.55 -10.95 -10.05
N PHE A 53 -2.55 -9.92 -9.21
CA PHE A 53 -3.38 -8.72 -9.38
C PHE A 53 -2.52 -7.58 -9.94
N GLY A 54 -3.11 -6.79 -10.83
CA GLY A 54 -2.51 -5.60 -11.42
C GLY A 54 -3.37 -4.39 -11.13
N LEU A 55 -2.71 -3.33 -10.65
CA LEU A 55 -3.35 -2.06 -10.34
C LEU A 55 -2.61 -0.94 -11.07
N GLY A 56 -3.30 -0.26 -11.97
CA GLY A 56 -2.80 0.94 -12.62
C GLY A 56 -3.50 2.16 -12.04
N ILE A 57 -2.75 3.21 -11.76
CA ILE A 57 -3.29 4.53 -11.45
C ILE A 57 -2.76 5.54 -12.45
N ILE A 58 -3.66 6.37 -12.99
CA ILE A 58 -3.32 7.49 -13.84
C ILE A 58 -3.96 8.74 -13.23
N ARG A 59 -3.12 9.67 -12.77
CA ARG A 59 -3.57 10.97 -12.28
C ARG A 59 -3.29 12.06 -13.29
N SER A 60 -4.19 13.03 -13.40
CA SER A 60 -4.06 14.22 -14.25
C SER A 60 -4.14 15.48 -13.41
N LEU A 61 -3.16 16.36 -13.58
CA LEU A 61 -3.12 17.70 -13.01
C LEU A 61 -4.03 18.64 -13.82
N THR A 62 -4.50 19.72 -13.19
CA THR A 62 -5.22 20.81 -13.88
C THR A 62 -4.38 21.46 -14.99
N SER A 63 -3.05 21.36 -14.89
CA SER A 63 -2.08 21.81 -15.89
C SER A 63 -1.94 20.89 -17.10
N GLY A 64 -2.64 19.75 -17.13
CA GLY A 64 -2.61 18.77 -18.24
C GLY A 64 -1.46 17.76 -18.18
N TYR A 65 -0.60 17.83 -17.15
CA TYR A 65 0.41 16.81 -16.88
C TYR A 65 -0.23 15.58 -16.24
N PHE A 66 0.27 14.38 -16.59
CA PHE A 66 -0.21 13.12 -16.01
C PHE A 66 0.92 12.32 -15.37
N SER A 67 0.59 11.57 -14.32
CA SER A 67 1.47 10.59 -13.68
C SER A 67 0.80 9.22 -13.69
N ALA A 68 1.49 8.22 -14.23
CA ALA A 68 1.05 6.83 -14.21
C ALA A 68 1.85 6.04 -13.17
N TYR A 69 1.16 5.18 -12.43
CA TYR A 69 1.74 4.33 -11.40
C TYR A 69 1.18 2.91 -11.53
N ASP A 70 2.06 1.94 -11.71
CA ASP A 70 1.68 0.51 -11.74
C ASP A 70 2.09 -0.14 -10.42
N ILE A 71 1.14 -0.79 -9.76
CA ILE A 71 1.38 -1.68 -8.62
C ILE A 71 1.03 -3.10 -9.04
N PHE A 72 2.02 -3.98 -8.96
CA PHE A 72 1.81 -5.42 -9.03
C PHE A 72 2.00 -5.99 -7.62
N PRO A 73 0.93 -6.21 -6.84
CA PRO A 73 1.05 -7.05 -5.66
C PRO A 73 1.39 -8.47 -6.08
N THR A 74 2.65 -8.85 -5.92
CA THR A 74 3.04 -10.26 -5.81
C THR A 74 2.73 -10.70 -4.38
N ASP A 75 1.76 -11.59 -4.27
CA ASP A 75 1.38 -12.38 -3.10
C ASP A 75 0.63 -11.63 -1.97
N SER A 76 -0.67 -11.93 -1.87
CA SER A 76 -1.55 -11.77 -0.70
C SER A 76 -1.91 -10.35 -0.22
N TYR A 77 -3.22 -10.14 0.00
CA TYR A 77 -3.85 -9.08 0.81
C TYR A 77 -3.10 -7.75 0.90
N TRP A 78 -3.38 -6.82 -0.01
CA TRP A 78 -2.87 -5.45 0.07
C TRP A 78 -3.89 -4.55 0.79
N MET A 79 -3.42 -3.84 1.81
CA MET A 79 -4.13 -2.74 2.44
C MET A 79 -3.17 -1.57 2.53
N GLY A 80 -3.55 -0.44 1.96
CA GLY A 80 -2.76 0.75 2.06
C GLY A 80 -3.44 1.96 1.44
N ASP A 81 -2.90 3.10 1.83
CA ASP A 81 -3.18 4.38 1.19
C ASP A 81 -2.18 4.58 0.05
N PHE A 82 -2.59 5.30 -0.99
CA PHE A 82 -1.63 5.76 -1.99
C PHE A 82 -0.72 6.84 -1.40
N PRO A 83 0.51 6.99 -1.92
CA PRO A 83 1.36 8.10 -1.51
C PRO A 83 0.66 9.43 -1.77
N ASP A 84 0.73 10.35 -0.81
CA ASP A 84 0.53 11.77 -1.10
C ASP A 84 1.72 12.25 -1.94
N PHE A 85 1.44 12.76 -3.14
CA PHE A 85 2.46 13.20 -4.09
C PHE A 85 2.69 14.71 -4.03
N GLY A 86 1.99 15.45 -3.17
CA GLY A 86 2.25 16.88 -2.95
C GLY A 86 1.69 17.83 -4.02
N ASP A 87 0.98 17.32 -5.04
CA ASP A 87 0.44 18.09 -6.16
C ASP A 87 -1.10 17.99 -6.24
N CYS A 88 -1.75 19.07 -6.69
CA CYS A 88 -3.21 19.14 -6.86
C CYS A 88 -3.69 18.42 -8.12
N TYR A 89 -4.17 17.17 -8.01
CA TYR A 89 -4.74 16.42 -9.13
C TYR A 89 -6.23 16.72 -9.34
N TYR A 90 -6.62 16.83 -10.61
CA TYR A 90 -8.01 17.05 -11.03
C TYR A 90 -8.76 15.72 -11.24
N ILE A 91 -8.07 14.70 -11.77
CA ILE A 91 -8.64 13.36 -12.03
C ILE A 91 -7.66 12.29 -11.56
N THR A 92 -8.16 11.30 -10.82
CA THR A 92 -7.50 10.03 -10.51
C THR A 92 -8.27 8.89 -11.18
N ASN A 93 -7.63 8.14 -12.09
CA ASN A 93 -8.19 6.93 -12.69
C ASN A 93 -7.49 5.72 -12.10
N MET A 94 -8.27 4.75 -11.67
CA MET A 94 -7.83 3.47 -11.16
C MET A 94 -8.27 2.36 -12.12
N VAL A 95 -7.34 1.47 -12.43
CA VAL A 95 -7.58 0.26 -13.22
C VAL A 95 -7.22 -0.93 -12.36
N ALA A 96 -8.19 -1.76 -12.02
CA ALA A 96 -8.02 -2.96 -11.22
C ALA A 96 -8.24 -4.20 -12.09
N GLY A 97 -7.27 -5.10 -12.17
CA GLY A 97 -7.36 -6.28 -13.02
C GLY A 97 -6.55 -7.46 -12.51
N LEU A 98 -6.76 -8.61 -13.12
CA LEU A 98 -6.11 -9.85 -12.77
C LEU A 98 -5.30 -10.37 -13.95
N GLY A 99 -4.04 -10.75 -13.69
CA GLY A 99 -3.16 -11.39 -14.66
C GLY A 99 -3.25 -12.92 -14.65
N GLY A 100 -3.62 -13.52 -13.51
CA GLY A 100 -3.76 -14.96 -13.31
C GLY A 100 -5.21 -15.44 -13.25
N TYR A 101 -5.46 -16.74 -13.30
CA TYR A 101 -6.82 -17.32 -13.33
C TYR A 101 -7.65 -17.07 -12.07
N GLY A 102 -8.97 -17.17 -12.21
CA GLY A 102 -9.91 -17.09 -11.10
C GLY A 102 -10.44 -15.67 -10.90
N THR A 103 -10.58 -15.30 -9.63
CA THR A 103 -11.50 -14.25 -9.20
C THR A 103 -11.02 -13.61 -7.90
N ALA A 104 -11.19 -12.31 -7.75
CA ALA A 104 -10.77 -11.62 -6.53
C ALA A 104 -11.77 -10.56 -6.08
N ASN A 105 -11.85 -10.38 -4.76
CA ASN A 105 -12.63 -9.30 -4.15
C ASN A 105 -11.71 -8.13 -3.83
N TYR A 106 -12.20 -6.92 -4.06
CA TYR A 106 -11.50 -5.72 -3.65
C TYR A 106 -12.49 -4.66 -3.16
N SER A 107 -12.02 -3.74 -2.36
CA SER A 107 -12.77 -2.61 -1.84
C SER A 107 -11.96 -1.36 -2.07
N TYR A 108 -12.66 -0.28 -2.44
CA TYR A 108 -12.04 1.02 -2.59
C TYR A 108 -12.84 2.08 -1.85
N ALA A 109 -12.12 3.06 -1.32
CA ALA A 109 -12.67 4.26 -0.70
C ALA A 109 -11.75 5.45 -0.99
N ALA A 110 -12.32 6.64 -1.15
CA ALA A 110 -11.58 7.88 -1.36
C ALA A 110 -12.10 8.96 -0.41
N GLU A 111 -11.21 9.60 0.33
CA GLU A 111 -11.53 10.71 1.21
C GLU A 111 -10.77 11.95 0.76
N THR A 112 -11.27 13.11 1.18
CA THR A 112 -10.59 14.38 0.94
C THR A 112 -9.82 14.72 2.19
N SER A 113 -8.55 15.11 2.04
CA SER A 113 -7.74 15.54 3.18
C SER A 113 -8.15 16.96 3.61
N THR A 114 -9.33 17.08 4.19
CA THR A 114 -9.72 18.21 5.03
C THR A 114 -9.57 17.74 6.47
N GLY A 115 -8.63 18.32 7.21
CA GLY A 115 -8.21 17.82 8.52
C GLY A 115 -9.31 17.23 9.40
N ILE A 116 -9.04 16.02 9.89
CA ILE A 116 -9.79 15.23 10.89
C ILE A 116 -11.10 14.61 10.35
N GLY A 117 -10.95 13.46 9.69
CA GLY A 117 -12.01 12.48 9.49
C GLY A 117 -11.37 11.12 9.21
N ASN A 118 -11.45 10.19 10.16
CA ASN A 118 -11.04 8.80 9.92
C ASN A 118 -12.29 8.04 9.49
N ALA A 119 -12.55 7.81 8.18
CA ALA A 119 -13.45 6.71 7.86
C ALA A 119 -12.71 5.40 8.16
N SER A 120 -13.22 4.68 9.16
CA SER A 120 -12.70 3.38 9.55
C SER A 120 -13.31 2.31 8.64
N LEU A 121 -12.52 1.79 7.70
CA LEU A 121 -12.86 0.58 6.99
C LEU A 121 -12.77 -0.64 7.93
N PRO A 122 -13.65 -1.66 7.78
CA PRO A 122 -13.47 -2.93 8.47
C PRO A 122 -12.17 -3.57 7.96
N GLY A 123 -11.17 -3.72 8.84
CA GLY A 123 -9.83 -4.23 8.52
C GLY A 123 -8.70 -3.20 8.63
N LYS A 124 -9.00 -1.91 8.87
CA LYS A 124 -8.03 -0.79 8.96
C LYS A 124 -7.06 -0.89 10.15
N ASP A 125 -7.17 -1.90 11.01
CA ASP A 125 -6.50 -1.90 12.31
C ASP A 125 -4.96 -1.97 12.23
N PHE A 126 -4.40 -2.55 11.16
CA PHE A 126 -2.95 -2.72 10.98
C PHE A 126 -2.56 -2.78 9.49
N SER A 127 -1.75 -1.82 9.01
CA SER A 127 -1.28 -1.75 7.62
C SER A 127 0.23 -1.49 7.50
N ILE A 128 0.81 -1.96 6.40
CA ILE A 128 2.23 -1.75 6.08
C ILE A 128 2.32 -1.28 4.64
N GLY A 129 2.97 -0.14 4.43
CA GLY A 129 3.23 0.40 3.11
C GLY A 129 4.31 -0.38 2.35
N PRO A 130 4.43 -0.18 1.04
CA PRO A 130 5.51 -0.77 0.26
C PRO A 130 6.86 -0.33 0.80
N LEU A 131 7.84 -1.23 0.73
CA LEU A 131 9.22 -0.91 1.03
C LEU A 131 9.77 -0.03 -0.09
N TYR A 132 10.18 1.21 0.21
CA TYR A 132 10.63 2.17 -0.80
C TYR A 132 11.99 2.78 -0.43
N PRO A 133 12.95 2.87 -1.38
CA PRO A 133 12.96 2.21 -2.68
C PRO A 133 13.13 0.69 -2.52
N ASN A 134 12.59 -0.12 -3.43
CA ASN A 134 12.92 -1.55 -3.54
C ASN A 134 13.05 -1.89 -5.03
N PRO A 135 14.22 -2.37 -5.51
CA PRO A 135 15.46 -2.59 -4.74
C PRO A 135 16.09 -1.32 -4.15
N PHE A 136 16.78 -1.42 -3.00
CA PHE A 136 17.48 -0.29 -2.36
C PHE A 136 19.00 -0.45 -2.38
N ASN A 137 19.73 0.67 -2.39
CA ASN A 137 21.20 0.71 -2.38
C ASN A 137 21.82 1.11 -1.03
N GLN A 138 21.14 1.95 -0.25
CA GLN A 138 21.70 2.55 0.98
C GLN A 138 20.72 2.50 2.14
N SER A 139 19.47 2.88 1.87
CA SER A 139 18.42 2.84 2.88
C SER A 139 17.09 2.47 2.26
N ILE A 140 16.22 1.93 3.11
CA ILE A 140 14.85 1.60 2.76
C ILE A 140 13.92 2.19 3.82
N GLN A 141 12.82 2.75 3.34
CA GLN A 141 11.75 3.33 4.12
C GLN A 141 10.71 2.24 4.39
N ILE A 142 10.39 2.05 5.66
CA ILE A 142 9.35 1.15 6.14
C ILE A 142 8.25 2.02 6.73
N ARG A 143 7.12 2.13 6.04
CA ARG A 143 5.94 2.86 6.53
C ARG A 143 4.94 1.89 7.15
N PHE A 144 4.39 2.24 8.31
CA PHE A 144 3.39 1.43 8.99
C PHE A 144 2.30 2.33 9.59
N SER A 145 1.09 1.79 9.71
CA SER A 145 0.00 2.40 10.46
C SER A 145 -0.79 1.37 11.26
N LYS A 146 -1.31 1.77 12.43
CA LYS A 146 -2.10 0.97 13.35
C LYS A 146 -3.14 1.82 14.06
N LEU A 147 -4.26 1.21 14.44
CA LEU A 147 -5.34 1.89 15.21
C LEU A 147 -5.44 1.41 16.66
N ASN A 148 -4.85 0.25 16.94
CA ASN A 148 -4.81 -0.41 18.22
C ASN A 148 -3.52 -0.03 18.95
N GLY A 149 -3.66 0.72 20.06
CA GLY A 149 -2.55 1.21 20.91
C GLY A 149 -1.78 0.11 21.64
N GLN A 150 -1.24 -0.85 20.89
CA GLN A 150 -0.34 -1.91 21.30
C GLN A 150 1.05 -1.62 20.76
N ASP A 151 2.08 -2.14 21.42
CA ASP A 151 3.45 -1.99 20.94
C ASP A 151 3.65 -2.75 19.61
N THR A 152 4.34 -2.11 18.67
CA THR A 152 4.66 -2.72 17.37
C THR A 152 6.11 -3.14 17.33
N LYS A 153 6.36 -4.35 16.86
CA LYS A 153 7.70 -4.87 16.61
C LYS A 153 7.93 -4.93 15.11
N ILE A 154 9.01 -4.32 14.66
CA ILE A 154 9.51 -4.42 13.29
C ILE A 154 10.81 -5.19 13.37
N GLU A 155 10.89 -6.34 12.71
CA GLU A 155 12.01 -7.27 12.73
C GLU A 155 12.47 -7.55 11.30
N ILE A 156 13.78 -7.55 11.08
CA ILE A 156 14.39 -7.88 9.79
C ILE A 156 15.15 -9.19 9.93
N PHE A 157 14.95 -10.08 8.97
CA PHE A 157 15.64 -11.36 8.86
C PHE A 157 16.26 -11.50 7.47
N ASP A 158 17.34 -12.26 7.36
CA ASP A 158 17.80 -12.73 6.06
C ASP A 158 16.98 -13.95 5.59
N ILE A 159 17.24 -14.41 4.37
CA ILE A 159 16.54 -15.56 3.78
C ILE A 159 16.74 -16.88 4.54
N CYS A 160 17.81 -16.98 5.35
CA CYS A 160 18.08 -18.12 6.22
C CYS A 160 17.36 -18.00 7.58
N GLY A 161 16.57 -16.94 7.79
CA GLY A 161 15.89 -16.65 9.05
C GLY A 161 16.81 -16.08 10.14
N ARG A 162 18.04 -15.67 9.80
CA ARG A 162 18.94 -15.04 10.78
C ARG A 162 18.47 -13.63 11.07
N PHE A 163 18.40 -13.31 12.35
CA PHE A 163 18.03 -11.98 12.83
C PHE A 163 19.04 -10.92 12.40
N VAL A 164 18.56 -9.84 11.79
CA VAL A 164 19.36 -8.71 11.32
C VAL A 164 19.19 -7.51 12.23
N ARG A 165 17.96 -7.01 12.41
CA ARG A 165 17.68 -5.81 13.19
C ARG A 165 16.24 -5.76 13.67
N LYS A 166 15.97 -4.98 14.72
CA LYS A 166 14.61 -4.71 15.18
C LYS A 166 14.41 -3.28 15.66
N TRP A 167 13.16 -2.84 15.61
CA TRP A 167 12.65 -1.65 16.26
C TRP A 167 11.38 -2.01 17.03
N ASN A 168 11.24 -1.39 18.21
CA ASN A 168 10.00 -1.42 18.97
C ASN A 168 9.40 -0.02 18.89
N VAL A 169 8.20 0.07 18.33
CA VAL A 169 7.43 1.31 18.22
C VAL A 169 6.39 1.30 19.35
N PRO A 170 6.38 2.31 20.23
CA PRO A 170 5.43 2.38 21.33
C PRO A 170 3.97 2.36 20.87
N ALA A 171 3.08 1.91 21.74
CA ALA A 171 1.63 2.03 21.61
C ALA A 171 1.12 3.45 21.30
N THR A 172 1.84 4.48 21.72
CA THR A 172 1.45 5.89 21.53
C THR A 172 1.61 6.40 20.10
N GLU A 173 2.34 5.67 19.24
CA GLU A 173 2.58 6.05 17.85
C GLU A 173 1.68 5.24 16.92
N ASN A 174 0.59 5.86 16.42
CA ASN A 174 -0.39 5.19 15.57
C ASN A 174 0.06 5.04 14.11
N SER A 175 1.08 5.77 13.69
CA SER A 175 1.71 5.62 12.38
C SER A 175 3.15 6.10 12.46
N GLY A 176 3.99 5.63 11.55
CA GLY A 176 5.38 6.05 11.54
C GLY A 176 6.17 5.55 10.35
N GLU A 177 7.39 6.05 10.32
CA GLU A 177 8.39 5.71 9.32
C GLU A 177 9.66 5.25 10.02
N ILE A 178 10.18 4.10 9.57
CA ILE A 178 11.51 3.65 9.94
C ILE A 178 12.41 3.68 8.71
N LEU A 179 13.49 4.44 8.83
CA LEU A 179 14.58 4.40 7.88
C LEU A 179 15.60 3.37 8.33
N TRP A 180 15.78 2.32 7.53
CA TRP A 180 16.84 1.34 7.75
C TRP A 180 17.99 1.56 6.79
N ASP A 181 19.21 1.67 7.32
CA ASP A 181 20.45 1.97 6.58
C ASP A 181 21.21 0.71 6.12
N GLY A 182 20.56 -0.45 6.05
CA GLY A 182 21.19 -1.70 5.61
C GLY A 182 22.24 -2.26 6.57
N LYS A 183 22.19 -1.88 7.86
CA LYS A 183 23.08 -2.39 8.91
C LYS A 183 22.38 -3.33 9.88
N ASP A 184 23.09 -4.31 10.40
CA ASP A 184 22.60 -5.21 11.43
C ASP A 184 22.52 -4.53 12.82
N PHE A 185 22.12 -5.30 13.83
CA PHE A 185 22.00 -4.84 15.22
C PHE A 185 23.33 -4.45 15.88
N LYS A 186 24.48 -4.82 15.29
CA LYS A 186 25.83 -4.42 15.73
C LYS A 186 26.32 -3.16 15.03
N GLY A 187 25.56 -2.65 14.04
CA GLY A 187 25.99 -1.54 13.19
C GLY A 187 26.89 -1.98 12.05
N GLU A 188 26.97 -3.28 11.75
CA GLU A 188 27.78 -3.81 10.67
C GLU A 188 26.99 -3.85 9.37
N ASN A 189 27.72 -3.67 8.26
CA ASN A 189 27.17 -3.75 6.92
C ASN A 189 26.76 -5.19 6.58
N ILE A 190 25.52 -5.38 6.11
CA ILE A 190 25.06 -6.68 5.61
C ILE A 190 25.34 -6.87 4.12
N ALA A 191 25.27 -8.11 3.62
CA ALA A 191 25.49 -8.43 2.21
C ALA A 191 24.28 -8.06 1.32
N SER A 192 24.50 -7.83 0.03
CA SER A 192 23.40 -7.74 -0.94
C SER A 192 22.58 -9.03 -0.94
N GLY A 193 21.27 -8.92 -1.09
CA GLY A 193 20.39 -10.09 -1.05
C GLY A 193 18.95 -9.78 -0.67
N VAL A 194 18.21 -10.86 -0.45
CA VAL A 194 16.79 -10.81 -0.06
C VAL A 194 16.67 -10.79 1.46
N TYR A 195 15.85 -9.88 1.97
CA TYR A 195 15.54 -9.70 3.38
C TYR A 195 14.04 -9.75 3.61
N LEU A 196 13.64 -10.32 4.75
CA LEU A 196 12.26 -10.43 5.19
C LEU A 196 12.01 -9.43 6.31
N PHE A 197 11.01 -8.57 6.14
CA PHE A 197 10.58 -7.56 7.09
C PHE A 197 9.29 -8.03 7.73
N LYS A 198 9.35 -8.39 9.01
CA LYS A 198 8.19 -8.81 9.79
C LYS A 198 7.75 -7.67 10.68
N ILE A 199 6.47 -7.33 10.65
CA ILE A 199 5.88 -6.35 11.56
C ILE A 199 4.74 -7.01 12.30
N SER A 200 4.64 -6.77 13.61
CA SER A 200 3.59 -7.34 14.47
C SER A 200 3.16 -6.39 15.58
N ASP A 201 1.86 -6.34 15.87
CA ASP A 201 1.24 -5.50 16.92
C ASP A 201 0.75 -6.31 18.15
N GLY A 202 1.21 -7.56 18.27
CA GLY A 202 0.79 -8.50 19.33
C GLY A 202 -0.44 -9.35 18.95
N THR A 203 -1.31 -8.85 18.08
CA THR A 203 -2.50 -9.58 17.58
C THR A 203 -2.38 -10.00 16.12
N ASN A 204 -1.72 -9.16 15.32
CA ASN A 204 -1.52 -9.31 13.88
C ASN A 204 -0.03 -9.43 13.59
N SER A 205 0.30 -10.11 12.49
CA SER A 205 1.65 -10.09 11.94
C SER A 205 1.61 -10.14 10.42
N ARG A 206 2.55 -9.43 9.79
CA ARG A 206 2.71 -9.37 8.34
C ARG A 206 4.19 -9.46 7.99
N ILE A 207 4.49 -10.03 6.83
CA ILE A 207 5.85 -10.19 6.32
C ILE A 207 5.91 -9.62 4.90
N ILE A 208 6.91 -8.79 4.63
CA ILE A 208 7.19 -8.23 3.29
C ILE A 208 8.63 -8.54 2.92
N LYS A 209 8.87 -8.78 1.63
CA LYS A 209 10.20 -9.05 1.07
C LYS A 209 10.83 -7.75 0.53
N GLY A 210 12.07 -7.47 0.91
CA GLY A 210 12.89 -6.39 0.33
C GLY A 210 14.19 -6.92 -0.27
N THR A 211 14.71 -6.23 -1.29
CA THR A 211 15.95 -6.59 -1.98
C THR A 211 16.99 -5.49 -1.80
N LEU A 212 18.10 -5.81 -1.13
CA LEU A 212 19.26 -4.93 -1.00
C LEU A 212 20.24 -5.19 -2.14
N LEU A 213 20.66 -4.13 -2.82
CA LEU A 213 21.76 -4.10 -3.77
C LEU A 213 22.91 -3.26 -3.20
N LYS A 214 24.16 -3.65 -3.46
CA LYS A 214 25.38 -2.89 -3.16
C LYS A 214 26.28 -2.95 -4.37
#